data_AF-D3YZ05-F1
#
_entry.id   AF-D3YZ05-F1
#
_cell.length_a   1.000
_cell.length_b   1.000
_cell.length_c   1.000
_cell.angle_alpha   90.00
_cell.angle_beta   90.00
_cell.angle_gamma   90.00
#
_symmetry.space_group_name_H-M   'P 1'
#
loop_
_entity.id
_entity.type
_entity.pdbx_description
1 polymer ?
#
loop_
_entity_poly.entity_id
_entity_poly.type
_entity_poly.pdbx_seq_one_letter_code
_entity_poly.pdbx_strand_id
1 'polypeptide(L)'
;MPCAPIAFLKYGRSYVPANKLIEYFKSQMKGDPKMASAVAAIQTLLEFLKRDKGETLQGLRANLTYAIKTLCGVDSSVAVSSGGELFLRFISLTSLEYSDYSKCKKIMIERGELFLRRISLSRNKIANLCHTF
;
A
#
# COMPACT_ATOMS: atom_id res chain seq x y z
N MET A 1 -9.27 17.48 -19.38
CA MET A 1 -10.21 17.63 -18.26
C MET A 1 -9.45 17.39 -16.96
N PRO A 2 -8.94 18.43 -16.28
CA PRO A 2 -8.24 18.26 -15.01
C PRO A 2 -9.27 18.10 -13.91
N CYS A 3 -9.38 16.90 -13.34
CA CYS A 3 -10.20 16.71 -12.14
C CYS A 3 -9.53 17.45 -10.98
N ALA A 4 -10.22 18.50 -10.52
CA ALA A 4 -9.86 19.31 -9.38
C ALA A 4 -9.61 18.47 -8.11
N PRO A 5 -8.77 18.95 -7.18
CA PRO A 5 -8.45 18.25 -5.96
C PRO A 5 -9.66 18.34 -5.01
N ILE A 6 -10.34 17.21 -4.81
CA ILE A 6 -11.37 17.11 -3.78
C ILE A 6 -10.69 17.33 -2.43
N ALA A 7 -11.10 18.42 -1.80
CA ALA A 7 -10.73 18.86 -0.47
C ALA A 7 -10.76 17.72 0.56
N PHE A 8 -9.70 17.61 1.35
CA PHE A 8 -9.76 17.04 2.69
C PHE A 8 -8.91 17.88 3.65
N LEU A 9 -9.29 19.16 3.77
CA LEU A 9 -9.00 19.97 4.95
C LEU A 9 -10.23 19.89 5.87
N LYS A 10 -10.18 19.05 6.92
CA LYS A 10 -10.77 19.36 8.23
C LYS A 10 -10.33 18.34 9.29
N TYR A 11 -9.81 18.88 10.40
CA TYR A 11 -9.66 18.30 11.73
C TYR A 11 -8.61 17.20 11.97
N GLY A 12 -7.46 17.62 12.52
CA GLY A 12 -6.74 16.89 13.57
C GLY A 12 -6.04 15.58 13.22
N ARG A 13 -5.78 15.27 11.95
CA ARG A 13 -5.21 13.98 11.54
C ARG A 13 -3.69 14.05 11.40
N SER A 14 -2.95 13.12 12.02
CA SER A 14 -1.50 12.92 11.77
C SER A 14 -1.26 12.68 10.28
N TYR A 15 -0.97 13.75 9.54
CA TYR A 15 -0.77 13.72 8.10
C TYR A 15 0.66 13.26 7.82
N VAL A 16 0.83 12.09 7.20
CA VAL A 16 2.13 11.80 6.56
C VAL A 16 2.16 12.64 5.29
N PRO A 17 3.05 13.63 5.17
CA PRO A 17 3.10 14.48 3.99
C PRO A 17 3.39 13.63 2.75
N ALA A 18 2.65 13.88 1.67
CA ALA A 18 2.78 13.16 0.39
C ALA A 18 4.25 13.05 -0.06
N ASN A 19 5.06 14.09 0.17
CA ASN A 19 6.48 14.10 -0.15
C ASN A 19 7.26 12.95 0.51
N LYS A 20 7.02 12.65 1.80
CA LYS A 20 7.71 11.55 2.50
C LYS A 20 7.34 10.18 1.93
N LEU A 21 6.09 10.02 1.50
CA LEU A 21 5.61 8.79 0.86
C LEU A 21 6.30 8.57 -0.50
N ILE A 22 6.39 9.64 -1.29
CA ILE A 22 7.05 9.64 -2.61
C ILE A 22 8.54 9.38 -2.46
N GLU A 23 9.21 10.03 -1.51
CA GLU A 23 10.63 9.81 -1.21
C GLU A 23 10.91 8.36 -0.83
N TYR A 24 10.09 7.79 0.06
CA TYR A 24 10.24 6.40 0.45
C TYR A 24 10.07 5.47 -0.76
N PHE A 25 9.02 5.64 -1.56
CA PHE A 25 8.79 4.86 -2.77
C PHE A 25 9.98 4.93 -3.75
N LYS A 26 10.47 6.15 -4.05
CA LYS A 26 11.63 6.35 -4.92
C LYS A 26 12.90 5.73 -4.33
N SER A 27 13.08 5.76 -3.01
CA SER A 27 14.24 5.14 -2.35
C SER A 27 14.24 3.62 -2.53
N GLN A 28 13.06 2.96 -2.46
CA GLN A 28 12.93 1.53 -2.68
C GLN A 28 13.30 1.16 -4.13
N MET A 29 12.83 1.95 -5.11
CA MET A 29 13.15 1.72 -6.52
C MET A 29 14.62 1.96 -6.87
N LYS A 30 15.30 2.89 -6.17
CA LYS A 30 16.74 3.14 -6.35
C LYS A 30 17.62 2.07 -5.72
N GLY A 31 17.15 1.44 -4.64
CA GLY A 31 17.92 0.46 -3.87
C GLY A 31 18.10 -0.89 -4.56
N ASP A 32 17.14 -1.30 -5.39
CA ASP A 32 17.22 -2.54 -6.18
C ASP A 32 16.66 -2.33 -7.60
N PRO A 33 17.50 -2.38 -8.64
CA PRO A 33 17.05 -2.20 -10.03
C PRO A 33 16.14 -3.33 -10.53
N LYS A 34 16.10 -4.47 -9.84
CA LYS A 34 15.16 -5.56 -10.14
C LYS A 34 13.85 -5.40 -9.37
N MET A 35 13.67 -4.35 -8.58
CA MET A 35 12.46 -4.13 -7.82
C MET A 35 11.28 -3.82 -8.75
N ALA A 36 10.21 -4.61 -8.67
CA ALA A 36 9.00 -4.32 -9.43
C ALA A 36 8.22 -3.17 -8.79
N SER A 37 7.70 -2.23 -9.59
CA SER A 37 6.96 -1.05 -9.10
C SER A 37 5.81 -1.42 -8.15
N ALA A 38 5.09 -2.51 -8.41
CA ALA A 38 4.03 -3.00 -7.51
C ALA A 38 4.58 -3.36 -6.12
N VAL A 39 5.73 -4.04 -6.05
CA VAL A 39 6.33 -4.46 -4.77
C VAL A 39 6.80 -3.22 -3.99
N ALA A 40 7.41 -2.25 -4.67
CA ALA A 40 7.84 -1.00 -4.04
C ALA A 40 6.63 -0.20 -3.50
N ALA A 41 5.54 -0.18 -4.25
CA ALA A 41 4.30 0.47 -3.83
C ALA A 41 3.72 -0.22 -2.59
N ILE A 42 3.66 -1.55 -2.58
CA ILE A 42 3.13 -2.34 -1.45
C ILE A 42 3.98 -2.17 -0.19
N GLN A 43 5.31 -2.17 -0.31
CA GLN A 43 6.20 -1.88 0.82
C GLN A 43 5.95 -0.49 1.40
N THR A 44 5.77 0.50 0.52
CA THR A 44 5.48 1.88 0.94
C THR A 44 4.13 1.98 1.66
N LEU A 45 3.09 1.31 1.15
CA LEU A 45 1.76 1.29 1.76
C LEU A 45 1.73 0.53 3.08
N LEU A 46 2.50 -0.56 3.20
CA LEU A 46 2.63 -1.31 4.44
C LEU A 46 3.34 -0.47 5.52
N GLU A 47 4.39 0.25 5.16
CA GLU A 47 5.08 1.15 6.09
C GLU A 47 4.19 2.32 6.51
N PHE A 48 3.41 2.87 5.57
CA PHE A 48 2.38 3.87 5.86
C PHE A 48 1.34 3.34 6.86
N LEU A 49 0.83 2.12 6.65
CA LEU A 49 -0.12 1.45 7.54
C LEU A 49 0.46 1.27 8.96
N LYS A 50 1.72 0.85 9.08
CA LYS A 50 2.40 0.68 10.39
C LYS A 50 2.44 2.00 11.16
N ARG A 51 2.78 3.10 10.49
CA ARG A 51 2.96 4.43 11.08
C ARG A 51 1.67 5.24 11.25
N ASP A 52 0.55 4.82 10.65
CA ASP A 52 -0.73 5.52 10.76
C ASP A 52 -1.14 5.65 12.24
N LYS A 53 -1.55 6.86 12.65
CA LYS A 53 -2.02 7.14 14.02
C LYS A 53 -3.52 7.45 14.05
N GLY A 54 -4.26 7.03 13.02
CA GLY A 54 -5.70 7.19 12.99
C GLY A 54 -6.38 6.29 14.02
N GLU A 55 -7.68 6.53 14.21
CA GLU A 55 -8.49 5.79 15.20
C GLU A 55 -9.67 5.05 14.55
N THR A 56 -9.85 5.21 13.24
CA THR A 56 -11.00 4.65 12.51
C THR A 56 -10.58 3.88 11.27
N LEU A 57 -11.23 2.73 11.04
CA LEU A 57 -10.98 1.88 9.87
C LEU A 57 -11.34 2.61 8.57
N GLN A 58 -12.49 3.29 8.54
CA GLN A 58 -12.93 4.03 7.35
C GLN A 58 -11.91 5.09 6.95
N GLY A 59 -11.38 5.83 7.92
CA GLY A 59 -10.44 6.87 7.59
C GLY A 59 -9.02 6.33 7.31
N LEU A 60 -8.60 5.21 7.91
CA LEU A 60 -7.39 4.49 7.49
C LEU A 60 -7.48 4.05 6.02
N ARG A 61 -8.64 3.52 5.61
CA ARG A 61 -8.90 3.16 4.21
C ARG A 61 -8.81 4.36 3.29
N ALA A 62 -9.42 5.49 3.66
CA ALA A 62 -9.31 6.73 2.89
C ALA A 62 -7.86 7.21 2.76
N ASN A 63 -7.08 7.14 3.85
CA ASN A 63 -5.67 7.50 3.87
C ASN A 63 -4.84 6.59 2.93
N LEU A 64 -5.06 5.27 2.96
CA LEU A 64 -4.39 4.32 2.07
C LEU A 64 -4.78 4.51 0.60
N THR A 65 -6.06 4.77 0.30
CA THR A 65 -6.50 5.10 -1.07
C THR A 65 -5.84 6.38 -1.57
N TYR A 66 -5.70 7.40 -0.73
CA TYR A 66 -4.96 8.61 -1.07
C TYR A 66 -3.47 8.32 -1.33
N ALA A 67 -2.84 7.49 -0.50
CA ALA A 67 -1.46 7.06 -0.72
C ALA A 67 -1.30 6.33 -2.07
N ILE A 68 -2.20 5.41 -2.41
CA ILE A 68 -2.19 4.71 -3.72
C ILE A 68 -2.27 5.73 -4.87
N LYS A 69 -3.20 6.68 -4.81
CA LYS A 69 -3.32 7.74 -5.83
C LYS A 69 -2.06 8.60 -5.94
N THR A 70 -1.43 8.89 -4.80
CA THR A 70 -0.18 9.65 -4.74
C THR A 70 0.95 8.89 -5.45
N LEU A 71 1.08 7.58 -5.20
CA LEU A 71 2.08 6.74 -5.88
C LEU A 71 1.81 6.61 -7.38
N CYS A 72 0.55 6.51 -7.80
CA CYS A 72 0.16 6.51 -9.22
C CYS A 72 0.51 7.82 -9.93
N GLY A 73 0.56 8.94 -9.20
CA GLY A 73 1.04 10.22 -9.74
C GLY A 73 2.55 10.26 -9.96
N VAL A 74 3.32 9.34 -9.35
CA VAL A 74 4.77 9.23 -9.49
C VAL A 74 5.16 8.19 -10.55
N ASP A 75 4.47 7.06 -10.56
CA ASP A 75 4.68 5.95 -11.51
C ASP A 75 3.35 5.61 -12.18
N SER A 76 3.27 5.84 -13.48
CA SER A 76 2.06 5.63 -14.30
C SER A 76 1.78 4.16 -14.63
N SER A 77 2.59 3.22 -14.10
CA SER A 77 2.39 1.80 -14.30
C SER A 77 1.08 1.32 -13.68
N VAL A 78 0.31 0.57 -14.45
CA VAL A 78 -0.89 -0.14 -13.98
C VAL A 78 -0.56 -1.10 -12.83
N ALA A 79 0.70 -1.53 -12.70
CA ALA A 79 1.15 -2.37 -11.61
C ALA A 79 1.03 -1.69 -10.23
N VAL A 80 1.20 -0.36 -10.16
CA VAL A 80 1.10 0.41 -8.91
C VAL A 80 -0.36 0.56 -8.49
N SER A 81 -1.24 0.93 -9.41
CA SER A 81 -2.67 1.06 -9.14
C SER A 81 -3.29 -0.29 -8.78
N SER A 82 -3.14 -1.29 -9.63
CA SER A 82 -3.70 -2.63 -9.41
C SER A 82 -3.12 -3.31 -8.17
N GLY A 83 -1.80 -3.26 -7.97
CA GLY A 83 -1.13 -3.83 -6.81
C GLY A 83 -1.58 -3.17 -5.51
N GLY A 84 -1.71 -1.83 -5.50
CA GLY A 84 -2.20 -1.07 -4.36
C GLY A 84 -3.65 -1.39 -3.99
N GLU A 85 -4.54 -1.49 -4.98
CA GLU A 85 -5.95 -1.82 -4.75
C GLU A 85 -6.14 -3.26 -4.27
N LEU A 86 -5.42 -4.22 -4.87
CA LEU A 86 -5.41 -5.62 -4.41
C LEU A 86 -4.90 -5.74 -2.98
N PHE A 87 -3.83 -5.01 -2.64
CA PHE A 87 -3.30 -4.95 -1.28
C PHE A 87 -4.34 -4.41 -0.30
N LEU A 88 -4.96 -3.26 -0.60
CA LEU A 88 -5.98 -2.65 0.24
C LEU A 88 -7.17 -3.60 0.47
N ARG A 89 -7.62 -4.28 -0.58
CA ARG A 89 -8.70 -5.26 -0.48
C ARG A 89 -8.29 -6.46 0.37
N PHE A 90 -7.07 -6.96 0.19
CA PHE A 90 -6.56 -8.12 0.92
C PHE A 90 -6.46 -7.87 2.43
N ILE A 91 -5.93 -6.73 2.85
CA ILE A 91 -5.77 -6.40 4.28
C ILE A 91 -7.10 -6.08 4.95
N SER A 92 -8.05 -5.49 4.21
CA SER A 92 -9.33 -5.03 4.77
C SER A 92 -10.42 -6.10 4.83
N LEU A 93 -10.18 -7.30 4.26
CA LEU A 93 -11.23 -8.32 4.14
C LEU A 93 -11.65 -8.89 5.51
N THR A 94 -10.72 -9.08 6.44
CA THR A 94 -10.97 -9.68 7.76
C THR A 94 -11.06 -8.66 8.89
N SER A 95 -10.86 -7.37 8.60
CA SER A 95 -10.95 -6.31 9.61
C SER A 95 -12.39 -5.91 9.96
N LEU A 96 -13.40 -6.48 9.28
CA LEU A 96 -14.81 -6.17 9.51
C LEU A 96 -15.43 -7.00 10.66
N GLU A 97 -14.73 -8.03 11.13
CA GLU A 97 -15.25 -8.97 12.15
C GLU A 97 -14.94 -8.53 13.59
N TYR A 98 -14.17 -7.45 13.77
CA TYR A 98 -13.70 -7.00 15.09
C TYR A 98 -14.12 -5.56 15.39
N SER A 99 -14.63 -5.32 16.60
CA SER A 99 -15.04 -3.99 17.06
C SER A 99 -13.86 -3.11 17.51
N ASP A 100 -12.71 -3.72 17.81
CA ASP A 100 -11.52 -3.04 18.34
C ASP A 100 -10.57 -2.62 17.20
N TYR A 101 -10.42 -1.31 17.00
CA TYR A 101 -9.55 -0.75 15.97
C TYR A 101 -8.09 -1.19 16.11
N SER A 102 -7.57 -1.30 17.34
CA SER A 102 -6.17 -1.70 17.58
C SER A 102 -5.92 -3.12 17.09
N LYS A 103 -6.86 -4.03 17.38
CA LYS A 103 -6.82 -5.42 16.88
C LYS A 103 -6.96 -5.46 15.36
N CYS A 104 -7.91 -4.70 14.79
CA CYS A 104 -8.07 -4.60 13.34
C CYS A 104 -6.77 -4.15 12.66
N LYS A 105 -6.15 -3.08 13.16
CA LYS A 105 -4.90 -2.55 12.60
C LYS A 105 -3.78 -3.59 12.68
N LYS A 106 -3.65 -4.29 13.80
CA LYS A 106 -2.64 -5.37 13.96
C LYS A 106 -2.84 -6.47 12.92
N ILE A 107 -4.06 -6.97 12.74
CA ILE A 107 -4.40 -7.98 11.74
C ILE A 107 -4.13 -7.47 10.31
N MET A 108 -4.46 -6.21 10.02
CA MET A 108 -4.17 -5.60 8.72
C MET A 108 -2.66 -5.56 8.43
N ILE A 109 -1.82 -5.27 9.44
CA ILE A 109 -0.36 -5.28 9.30
C ILE A 109 0.16 -6.69 9.05
N GLU A 110 -0.27 -7.68 9.85
CA GLU A 110 0.12 -9.09 9.69
C GLU A 110 -0.25 -9.63 8.30
N ARG A 111 -1.45 -9.31 7.83
CA ARG A 111 -1.90 -9.64 6.48
C ARG A 111 -1.10 -8.91 5.40
N GLY A 112 -0.73 -7.66 5.65
CA GLY A 112 0.09 -6.88 4.72
C GLY A 112 1.49 -7.48 4.55
N GLU A 113 2.10 -7.93 5.65
CA GLU A 113 3.38 -8.67 5.61
C GLU A 113 3.25 -10.01 4.88
N LEU A 114 2.15 -10.74 5.12
CA LEU A 114 1.86 -11.98 4.40
C LEU A 114 1.71 -11.74 2.89
N PHE A 115 1.00 -10.68 2.50
CA PHE A 115 0.84 -10.29 1.09
C PHE A 115 2.20 -10.00 0.45
N LEU A 116 3.02 -9.18 1.12
CA LEU A 116 4.36 -8.83 0.65
C LEU A 116 5.29 -10.04 0.52
N ARG A 117 5.22 -10.99 1.48
CA ARG A 117 5.96 -12.25 1.39
C ARG A 117 5.53 -13.06 0.18
N ARG A 118 4.22 -13.19 -0.07
CA ARG A 118 3.68 -13.97 -1.20
C ARG A 118 4.18 -13.41 -2.53
N ILE A 119 4.03 -12.12 -2.78
CA ILE A 119 4.46 -11.50 -4.05
C ILE A 119 5.98 -11.58 -4.26
N SER A 120 6.76 -11.53 -3.17
CA SER A 120 8.23 -11.66 -3.26
C SER A 120 8.65 -13.07 -3.69
N LEU A 121 7.96 -14.10 -3.19
CA LEU A 121 8.20 -15.49 -3.56
C LEU A 121 7.67 -15.87 -4.95
N SER A 122 6.64 -15.16 -5.45
CA SER A 122 6.00 -15.46 -6.73
C SER A 122 6.98 -15.47 -7.90
N ARG A 123 8.01 -14.60 -7.93
CA ARG A 123 9.00 -14.59 -9.02
C ARG A 123 9.77 -15.91 -9.14
N ASN A 124 10.24 -16.44 -8.01
CA ASN A 124 10.94 -17.72 -7.98
C ASN A 124 10.00 -18.87 -8.35
N LYS A 125 8.74 -18.81 -7.89
CA LYS A 125 7.74 -19.81 -8.26
C LYS A 125 7.47 -19.82 -9.77
N ILE A 126 7.38 -18.65 -10.41
CA ILE A 126 7.21 -18.55 -11.87
C ILE A 126 8.45 -19.08 -12.59
N ALA A 127 9.67 -18.68 -12.18
CA ALA A 127 10.90 -19.19 -12.77
C ALA A 127 11.00 -20.73 -12.69
N ASN A 128 10.66 -21.29 -11.53
CA ASN A 128 10.61 -22.74 -11.31
C ASN A 128 9.46 -23.45 -12.05
N LEU A 129 8.47 -22.75 -12.60
CA LEU A 129 7.45 -23.37 -13.45
C LEU A 129 7.80 -23.21 -14.93
N CYS A 130 8.46 -22.11 -15.30
CA CYS A 130 8.89 -21.83 -16.67
C CYS A 130 10.03 -22.72 -17.15
N HIS A 131 10.92 -23.21 -16.28
CA HIS A 131 12.03 -24.08 -16.71
C HIS A 131 11.59 -25.42 -17.35
N THR A 132 10.31 -25.75 -17.24
CA THR A 132 9.71 -26.98 -17.78
C THR A 132 9.10 -26.77 -19.18
N PHE A 133 9.02 -25.52 -19.66
CA PHE A 133 8.60 -25.17 -21.03
C PHE A 133 9.82 -24.96 -21.93
#